data_AF-A0A927XQZ4-F1
#
_entry.id   AF-A0A927XQZ4-F1
#
_cell.length_a   1.000
_cell.length_b   1.000
_cell.length_c   1.000
_cell.angle_alpha   90.00
_cell.angle_beta   90.00
_cell.angle_gamma   90.00
#
_symmetry.space_group_name_H-M   'P 1'
#
loop_
_entity.id
_entity.type
_entity.pdbx_description
1 polymer ?
#
loop_
_entity_poly.entity_id
_entity_poly.type
_entity_poly.pdbx_seq_one_letter_code
_entity_poly.pdbx_strand_id
1 'polypeptide(L)'
;MKQYQRSVVAFLRETGLPVYISGQVPAGASFPFITLTTAYAPFAQSAGLTVTAWFREEHAHTRCVEMMDQLCSLIPEEGVLLRYHGGVAVLRRAAGSFVTLVNDETDRQVIGGRMRLNVHLYDA
;
A
#
# COMPACT_ATOMS: atom_id res chain seq x y z
N MET A 1 4.51 -13.13 -8.23
CA MET A 1 4.10 -11.70 -8.18
C MET A 1 3.77 -11.24 -9.60
N LYS A 2 2.56 -10.71 -9.82
CA LYS A 2 2.12 -10.20 -11.13
C LYS A 2 2.87 -8.91 -11.48
N GLN A 3 2.92 -8.57 -12.77
CA GLN A 3 3.72 -7.43 -13.24
C GLN A 3 3.23 -6.08 -12.69
N TYR A 4 1.90 -5.84 -12.67
CA TYR A 4 1.35 -4.63 -12.07
C TYR A 4 1.67 -4.51 -10.58
N GLN A 5 1.72 -5.62 -9.82
CA GLN A 5 2.09 -5.61 -8.40
C GLN A 5 3.52 -5.12 -8.20
N ARG A 6 4.44 -5.46 -9.13
CA ARG A 6 5.81 -4.95 -9.12
C ARG A 6 5.83 -3.44 -9.32
N SER A 7 5.03 -2.91 -10.24
CA SER A 7 4.96 -1.46 -10.46
C SER A 7 4.33 -0.72 -9.27
N VAL A 8 3.30 -1.29 -8.63
CA VAL A 8 2.75 -0.72 -7.39
C VAL A 8 3.79 -0.74 -6.27
N VAL A 9 4.53 -1.83 -6.09
CA VAL A 9 5.62 -1.93 -5.10
C VAL A 9 6.73 -0.91 -5.39
N ALA A 10 7.12 -0.75 -6.65
CA ALA A 10 8.13 0.22 -7.06
C ALA A 10 7.68 1.65 -6.76
N PHE A 11 6.43 2.00 -7.10
CA PHE A 11 5.82 3.28 -6.79
C PHE A 11 5.78 3.55 -5.29
N LEU A 12 5.31 2.59 -4.47
CA LEU A 12 5.24 2.77 -3.02
C LEU A 12 6.62 2.95 -2.37
N ARG A 13 7.70 2.45 -2.97
CA ARG A 13 9.07 2.67 -2.48
C ARG A 13 9.54 4.11 -2.63
N GLU A 14 8.86 4.94 -3.41
CA GLU A 14 9.14 6.39 -3.48
C GLU A 14 8.87 7.09 -2.13
N THR A 15 8.13 6.45 -1.22
CA THR A 15 8.00 6.91 0.17
C THR A 15 9.30 6.81 0.98
N GLY A 16 10.33 6.13 0.46
CA GLY A 16 11.57 5.84 1.17
C GLY A 16 11.49 4.64 2.11
N LEU A 17 10.31 4.01 2.24
CA LEU A 17 10.14 2.83 3.09
C LEU A 17 10.34 1.52 2.33
N PRO A 18 10.85 0.47 2.99
CA PRO A 18 10.77 -0.89 2.48
C PRO A 18 9.30 -1.30 2.23
N VAL A 19 9.04 -1.93 1.08
CA VAL A 19 7.69 -2.39 0.70
C VAL A 19 7.71 -3.90 0.48
N TYR A 20 6.81 -4.61 1.16
CA TYR A 20 6.64 -6.05 1.11
C TYR A 20 5.23 -6.45 0.67
N ILE A 21 5.09 -7.62 0.06
CA ILE A 21 3.77 -8.22 -0.13
C ILE A 21 3.36 -8.86 1.21
N SER A 22 2.08 -8.75 1.58
CA SER A 22 1.56 -9.38 2.79
C SER A 22 1.77 -10.90 2.75
N GLY A 23 2.22 -11.47 3.88
CA GLY A 23 2.68 -12.87 3.96
C GLY A 23 4.10 -13.11 3.44
N GLN A 24 4.79 -12.08 2.95
CA GLN A 24 6.18 -12.15 2.48
C GLN A 24 7.08 -11.14 3.20
N VAL A 25 6.71 -10.75 4.42
CA VAL A 25 7.55 -9.89 5.27
C VAL A 25 8.69 -10.75 5.83
N PRO A 26 9.97 -10.38 5.62
CA PRO A 26 11.09 -11.10 6.21
C PRO A 26 11.01 -11.09 7.75
N ALA A 27 11.40 -12.18 8.40
CA ALA A 27 11.37 -12.28 9.87
C ALA A 27 12.23 -11.21 10.59
N GLY A 28 13.25 -10.67 9.91
CA GLY A 28 14.11 -9.59 10.41
C GLY A 28 13.77 -8.21 9.86
N ALA A 29 12.58 -7.99 9.28
CA ALA A 29 12.20 -6.69 8.76
C ALA A 29 12.19 -5.63 9.87
N SER A 30 12.97 -4.56 9.68
CA SER A 30 12.98 -3.42 10.59
C SER A 30 11.83 -2.48 10.29
N PHE A 31 11.21 -1.93 11.33
CA PHE A 31 10.26 -0.84 11.21
C PHE A 31 11.00 0.48 10.91
N PRO A 32 10.38 1.44 10.19
CA PRO A 32 9.06 1.32 9.55
C PRO A 32 9.12 0.61 8.18
N PHE A 33 8.02 -0.04 7.82
CA PHE A 33 7.85 -0.67 6.50
C PHE A 33 6.40 -0.65 6.03
N ILE A 34 6.19 -0.89 4.74
CA ILE A 34 4.87 -0.96 4.12
C ILE A 34 4.57 -2.39 3.69
N THR A 35 3.35 -2.87 3.95
CA THR A 35 2.82 -4.11 3.38
C THR A 35 1.73 -3.83 2.37
N LEU A 36 1.73 -4.57 1.26
CA LEU A 36 0.69 -4.57 0.24
C LEU A 36 -0.09 -5.89 0.26
N THR A 37 -1.38 -5.82 0.51
CA THR A 37 -2.33 -6.93 0.40
C THR A 37 -3.19 -6.74 -0.84
N THR A 38 -3.40 -7.79 -1.63
CA THR A 38 -4.23 -7.72 -2.84
C THR A 38 -5.46 -8.59 -2.67
N ALA A 39 -6.65 -7.99 -2.70
CA ALA A 39 -7.91 -8.72 -2.81
C ALA A 39 -8.11 -9.07 -4.29
N TYR A 40 -7.79 -10.31 -4.64
CA TYR A 40 -7.84 -10.76 -6.03
C TYR A 40 -9.29 -11.03 -6.47
N ALA A 41 -9.64 -10.53 -7.66
CA ALA A 41 -10.81 -10.95 -8.41
C ALA A 41 -10.33 -11.60 -9.73
N PRO A 42 -10.58 -12.90 -9.97
CA PRO A 42 -9.92 -13.64 -11.04
C PRO A 42 -10.13 -13.15 -12.48
N PHE A 43 -11.17 -12.35 -12.70
CA PHE A 43 -11.61 -11.91 -14.02
C PHE A 43 -11.84 -10.40 -14.11
N ALA A 44 -11.45 -9.64 -13.08
CA ALA A 44 -11.74 -8.23 -13.04
C ALA A 44 -10.58 -7.41 -13.61
N GLN A 45 -10.91 -6.45 -14.48
CA GLN A 45 -10.06 -5.32 -14.86
C GLN A 45 -9.83 -4.36 -13.68
N SER A 46 -10.27 -4.71 -12.47
CA SER A 46 -10.03 -3.97 -11.25
C SER A 46 -9.72 -4.92 -10.09
N ALA A 47 -8.84 -4.49 -9.17
CA ALA A 47 -8.58 -5.20 -7.94
C ALA A 47 -8.49 -4.24 -6.76
N GLY A 48 -9.02 -4.66 -5.62
CA GLY A 48 -8.82 -3.97 -4.36
C GLY A 48 -7.42 -4.24 -3.82
N LEU A 49 -6.75 -3.20 -3.37
CA LEU A 49 -5.44 -3.26 -2.73
C LEU A 49 -5.57 -2.64 -1.34
N THR A 50 -4.83 -3.18 -0.38
CA THR A 50 -4.69 -2.58 0.95
C THR A 50 -3.22 -2.38 1.22
N VAL A 51 -2.85 -1.12 1.41
CA VAL A 51 -1.52 -0.72 1.85
C VAL A 51 -1.57 -0.53 3.36
N THR A 52 -0.56 -1.00 4.08
CA THR A 52 -0.44 -0.72 5.52
C THR A 52 0.99 -0.33 5.83
N ALA A 53 1.20 0.89 6.33
CA ALA A 53 2.51 1.35 6.80
C ALA A 53 2.60 1.08 8.31
N TRP A 54 3.59 0.31 8.72
CA TRP A 54 3.75 -0.14 10.09
C TRP A 54 4.90 0.60 10.78
N PHE A 55 4.67 0.98 12.03
CA PHE A 55 5.59 1.75 12.87
C PHE A 55 5.66 1.12 14.26
N ARG A 56 6.84 1.16 14.87
CA ARG A 56 7.08 0.62 16.22
C ARG A 56 7.99 1.57 17.01
N GLU A 57 7.44 2.69 17.45
CA GLU A 57 8.20 3.79 18.10
C GLU A 57 7.29 4.59 19.05
N GLU A 58 7.90 5.36 19.97
CA GLU A 58 7.21 6.25 20.93
C GLU A 58 6.29 7.29 20.24
N HIS A 59 6.59 7.62 18.97
CA HIS A 59 5.79 8.55 18.14
C HIS A 59 5.14 7.86 16.93
N ALA A 60 4.93 6.54 17.00
CA ALA A 60 4.38 5.76 15.90
C ALA A 60 3.06 6.32 15.36
N HIS A 61 2.19 6.86 16.21
CA HIS A 61 0.93 7.46 15.79
C HIS A 61 1.13 8.67 14.87
N THR A 62 1.93 9.66 15.28
CA THR A 62 2.19 10.88 14.49
C THR A 62 2.87 10.55 13.17
N ARG A 63 3.90 9.69 13.21
CA ARG A 63 4.63 9.25 12.01
C ARG A 63 3.75 8.48 11.03
N CYS A 64 2.82 7.69 11.58
CA CYS A 64 1.82 7.00 10.80
C CYS A 64 0.88 7.98 10.08
N VAL A 65 0.40 9.02 10.76
CA VAL A 65 -0.44 10.05 10.14
C VAL A 65 0.31 10.77 9.01
N GLU A 66 1.54 11.24 9.28
CA GLU A 66 2.40 11.88 8.27
C GLU A 66 2.61 11.01 7.03
N MET A 67 2.86 9.71 7.22
CA MET A 67 3.02 8.75 6.13
C MET A 67 1.72 8.56 5.33
N MET A 68 0.57 8.53 6.00
CA MET A 68 -0.71 8.44 5.30
C MET A 68 -1.01 9.70 4.49
N ASP A 69 -0.69 10.89 5.02
CA ASP A 69 -0.81 12.16 4.30
C ASP A 69 0.13 12.23 3.09
N GLN A 70 1.37 11.72 3.25
CA GLN A 70 2.32 11.58 2.16
C GLN A 70 1.77 10.65 1.06
N LEU A 71 1.24 9.48 1.43
CA LEU A 71 0.63 8.56 0.47
C LEU A 71 -0.60 9.16 -0.24
N CYS A 72 -1.42 9.95 0.46
CA CYS A 72 -2.54 10.66 -0.14
C CYS A 72 -2.07 11.71 -1.16
N SER A 73 -0.93 12.34 -0.90
CA SER A 73 -0.32 13.31 -1.81
C SER A 73 0.30 12.64 -3.03
N LEU A 74 0.92 11.46 -2.86
CA LEU A 74 1.48 10.65 -3.96
C LEU A 74 0.39 10.03 -4.84
N ILE A 75 -0.77 9.70 -4.27
CA ILE A 75 -1.90 9.10 -4.98
C ILE A 75 -3.05 10.10 -4.98
N PRO A 76 -3.12 11.04 -5.95
CA PRO A 76 -4.23 11.97 -6.06
C PRO A 76 -5.56 11.24 -6.33
N GLU A 77 -6.70 11.95 -6.21
CA GLU A 77 -8.03 11.34 -6.39
C GLU A 77 -8.24 10.83 -7.83
N GLU A 78 -7.75 11.57 -8.82
CA GLU A 78 -7.69 11.18 -10.23
C GLU A 78 -6.90 9.87 -10.47
N GLY A 79 -6.00 9.54 -9.55
CA GLY A 79 -5.16 8.35 -9.56
C GLY A 79 -3.81 8.53 -10.24
N VAL A 80 -3.00 7.48 -10.15
CA VAL A 80 -1.64 7.41 -10.71
C VAL A 80 -1.59 6.37 -11.81
N LEU A 81 -1.03 6.73 -12.96
CA LEU A 81 -0.77 5.80 -14.05
C LEU A 81 0.57 5.09 -13.81
N LEU A 82 0.52 3.77 -13.68
CA LEU A 82 1.67 2.90 -13.50
C LEU A 82 1.87 2.05 -14.77
N ARG A 83 3.02 2.19 -15.41
CA ARG A 83 3.37 1.38 -16.60
C ARG A 83 4.05 0.08 -16.16
N TYR A 84 3.75 -1.01 -16.87
CA TYR A 84 4.44 -2.28 -16.72
C TYR A 84 4.52 -2.99 -18.08
N HIS A 85 5.31 -4.07 -18.17
CA HIS A 85 5.42 -4.80 -19.41
C HIS A 85 4.11 -5.59 -19.69
N GLY A 86 3.43 -5.27 -20.78
CA GLY A 86 2.13 -5.86 -21.14
C GLY A 86 0.89 -5.04 -20.77
N GLY A 87 1.04 -3.81 -20.26
CA GLY A 87 -0.12 -2.94 -20.05
C GLY A 87 0.13 -1.72 -19.17
N VAL A 88 -0.97 -1.10 -18.75
CA VAL A 88 -0.97 0.00 -17.77
C VAL A 88 -1.92 -0.31 -16.63
N ALA A 89 -1.59 0.20 -15.44
CA ALA A 89 -2.41 0.12 -14.24
C ALA A 89 -2.73 1.53 -13.77
N VAL A 90 -3.99 1.81 -13.45
CA VAL A 90 -4.41 3.07 -12.84
C VAL A 90 -4.69 2.80 -11.36
N LEU A 91 -3.84 3.32 -10.49
CA LEU A 91 -3.96 3.20 -9.04
C LEU A 91 -4.76 4.39 -8.51
N ARG A 92 -5.87 4.13 -7.82
CA ARG A 92 -6.76 5.15 -7.26
C ARG A 92 -7.02 4.91 -5.80
N ARG A 93 -7.40 5.98 -5.09
CA ARG A 93 -7.98 5.86 -3.76
C ARG A 93 -9.32 5.14 -3.84
N ALA A 94 -9.62 4.24 -2.90
CA ALA A 94 -10.97 3.69 -2.78
C ALA A 94 -11.93 4.72 -2.17
N ALA A 95 -13.19 4.70 -2.55
CA ALA A 95 -14.22 5.59 -1.98
C ALA A 95 -14.52 5.24 -0.51
N GLY A 96 -14.64 6.25 0.37
CA GLY A 96 -14.99 6.10 1.79
C GLY A 96 -13.85 6.41 2.78
N SER A 97 -13.97 5.95 4.03
CA SER A 97 -12.90 6.05 5.05
C SER A 97 -11.64 5.35 4.57
N PHE A 98 -10.75 6.15 4.00
CA PHE A 98 -9.63 5.70 3.19
C PHE A 98 -8.43 5.31 4.03
N VAL A 99 -8.23 6.03 5.14
CA VAL A 99 -7.13 5.83 6.10
C VAL A 99 -7.70 5.43 7.44
N THR A 100 -7.27 4.29 7.96
CA THR A 100 -7.62 3.82 9.31
C THR A 100 -6.36 3.42 10.06
N LEU A 101 -6.29 3.76 11.35
CA LEU A 101 -5.28 3.22 12.23
C LEU A 101 -5.65 1.80 12.64
N VAL A 102 -4.67 0.93 12.68
CA VAL A 102 -4.80 -0.46 13.13
C VAL A 102 -3.67 -0.77 14.10
N ASN A 103 -3.96 -1.49 15.17
CA ASN A 103 -2.92 -2.02 16.04
C ASN A 103 -2.56 -3.42 15.55
N ASP A 104 -1.30 -3.82 15.70
CA ASP A 104 -0.94 -5.22 15.53
C ASP A 104 -1.54 -6.05 16.68
N GLU A 105 -2.15 -7.19 16.35
CA GLU A 105 -2.82 -8.05 17.33
C GLU A 105 -1.83 -8.78 18.24
N THR A 106 -0.59 -8.93 17.80
CA THR A 106 0.49 -9.63 18.51
C THR A 106 1.43 -8.69 19.24
N ASP A 107 1.61 -7.46 18.76
CA ASP A 107 2.44 -6.42 19.39
C ASP A 107 1.70 -5.08 19.50
N ARG A 108 1.22 -4.75 20.70
CA ARG A 108 0.51 -3.49 20.97
C ARG A 108 1.36 -2.23 20.81
N GLN A 109 2.68 -2.37 20.70
CA GLN A 109 3.58 -1.24 20.42
C GLN A 109 3.67 -0.93 18.92
N VAL A 110 3.11 -1.79 18.07
CA VAL A 110 3.09 -1.61 16.63
C VAL A 110 1.76 -0.98 16.20
N ILE A 111 1.87 0.15 15.51
CA ILE A 111 0.76 0.88 14.93
C ILE A 111 0.89 0.83 13.41
N GLY A 112 -0.21 0.52 12.74
CA GLY A 112 -0.34 0.48 11.29
C GLY A 112 -1.28 1.56 10.77
N GLY A 113 -0.85 2.30 9.77
CA GLY A 113 -1.70 3.17 8.95
C GLY A 113 -2.16 2.42 7.74
N ARG A 114 -3.46 2.12 7.65
CA ARG A 114 -4.04 1.31 6.58
C ARG A 114 -4.76 2.19 5.58
N MET A 115 -4.45 1.97 4.31
CA MET A 115 -5.02 2.67 3.16
C MET A 115 -5.62 1.70 2.15
N ARG A 116 -6.88 1.92 1.73
CA ARG A 116 -7.56 1.07 0.72
C ARG A 116 -7.48 1.68 -0.67
N LEU A 117 -6.84 1.01 -1.61
CA LEU A 117 -6.67 1.45 -2.99
C LEU A 117 -7.45 0.55 -3.95
N ASN A 118 -7.73 1.06 -5.13
CA ASN A 118 -8.20 0.27 -6.27
C ASN A 118 -7.18 0.38 -7.39
N VAL A 119 -6.86 -0.74 -8.03
CA VAL A 119 -6.07 -0.75 -9.27
C VAL A 119 -6.97 -1.16 -10.41
N HIS A 120 -6.99 -0.38 -11.48
CA HIS A 120 -7.63 -0.75 -12.75
C HIS A 120 -6.56 -1.16 -13.75
N LEU A 121 -6.73 -2.31 -14.39
CA LEU A 121 -5.78 -2.88 -15.33
C LEU A 121 -6.29 -2.70 -16.76
N TYR A 122 -5.42 -2.21 -17.62
CA TYR A 122 -5.62 -2.10 -19.06
C TYR A 122 -4.48 -2.89 -19.71
N ASP A 123 -4.79 -4.12 -20.10
CA ASP A 123 -3.86 -4.97 -20.83
C ASP A 123 -3.65 -4.42 -22.25
N ALA A 124 -2.42 -4.54 -22.77
CA ALA A 124 -2.06 -4.13 -24.12
C ALA A 124 -2.30 -5.24 -25.15
#